data_AF-A0A9W3JYT9-F1
#
_entry.id   AF-A0A9W3JYT9-F1
#
_cell.length_a   1.000
_cell.length_b   1.000
_cell.length_c   1.000
_cell.angle_alpha   90.00
_cell.angle_beta   90.00
_cell.angle_gamma   90.00
#
_symmetry.space_group_name_H-M   'P 1'
#
loop_
_entity.id
_entity.type
_entity.pdbx_description
1 polymer ?
#
loop_
_entity_poly.entity_id
_entity_poly.type
_entity_poly.pdbx_seq_one_letter_code
_entity_poly.pdbx_strand_id
1 'polypeptide(L)' 'MFEIMGYFGVDRGWATKIVNAIDAVGWGVAAASAIAAIVTAGGLAVTSAMIDVAIFTVKDFLRRNLKAQAVAW' A
#
# COMPACT_ATOMS: atom_id res chain seq x y z
N MET A 1 12.21 8.22 -7.83
CA MET A 1 10.82 8.64 -7.62
C MET A 1 10.01 7.36 -7.63
N PHE A 2 9.74 6.82 -6.45
CA PHE A 2 9.26 5.45 -6.27
C PHE A 2 7.75 5.48 -6.15
N GLU A 3 7.06 4.97 -7.18
CA GLU A 3 5.61 4.70 -7.24
C GLU A 3 5.30 3.36 -6.53
N ILE A 4 4.07 3.01 -6.12
CA ILE A 4 3.60 1.91 -5.25
C ILE A 4 3.10 0.85 -6.21
N MET A 5 2.53 1.33 -7.33
CA MET A 5 2.50 0.63 -8.60
C MET A 5 3.91 0.23 -9.03
N GLY A 6 4.93 1.07 -8.85
CA GLY A 6 6.33 0.72 -9.16
C GLY A 6 7.03 -0.12 -8.08
N TYR A 7 6.69 0.09 -6.81
CA TYR A 7 7.36 -0.45 -5.63
C TYR A 7 6.87 -1.86 -5.34
N PHE A 8 5.58 -2.09 -5.56
CA PHE A 8 5.01 -3.42 -5.58
C PHE A 8 4.84 -3.98 -6.99
N GLY A 9 5.03 -3.22 -8.07
CA GLY A 9 4.82 -3.74 -9.43
C GLY A 9 3.35 -4.05 -9.75
N VAL A 10 2.41 -3.31 -9.16
CA VAL A 10 0.96 -3.59 -9.22
C VAL A 10 0.19 -2.58 -10.06
N ASP A 11 -0.87 -3.01 -10.72
CA ASP A 11 -1.77 -2.09 -11.44
C ASP A 11 -2.54 -1.16 -10.49
N ARG A 12 -3.06 -0.06 -11.05
CA ARG A 12 -3.84 0.96 -10.33
C ARG A 12 -4.99 0.38 -9.51
N GLY A 13 -5.64 -0.69 -9.97
CA GLY A 13 -6.73 -1.36 -9.26
C GLY A 13 -6.27 -1.99 -7.94
N TRP A 14 -5.10 -2.62 -7.94
CA TRP A 14 -4.49 -3.21 -6.75
C TRP A 14 -3.91 -2.15 -5.81
N ALA A 15 -3.22 -1.13 -6.35
CA ALA A 15 -2.76 0.01 -5.58
C ALA A 15 -3.91 0.72 -4.83
N THR A 16 -5.05 0.89 -5.51
CA THR A 16 -6.26 1.48 -4.89
C THR A 16 -6.78 0.62 -3.72
N LYS A 17 -6.78 -0.71 -3.87
CA LYS A 17 -7.19 -1.63 -2.79
C LYS A 17 -6.24 -1.55 -1.59
N ILE A 18 -4.93 -1.47 -1.82
CA ILE A 18 -3.91 -1.31 -0.79
C ILE A 18 -4.14 0.00 -0.01
N VAL A 19 -4.25 1.12 -0.72
CA VAL A 19 -4.47 2.43 -0.09
C VAL A 19 -5.78 2.45 0.70
N ASN A 20 -6.86 1.90 0.14
CA ASN A 20 -8.13 1.80 0.86
C ASN A 20 -8.06 0.88 2.08
N ALA A 21 -7.29 -0.22 2.02
CA ALA A 21 -7.07 -1.08 3.17
C ALA A 21 -6.31 -0.34 4.28
N ILE A 22 -5.29 0.44 3.94
CA ILE A 22 -4.52 1.25 4.91
C ILE A 22 -5.39 2.35 5.54
N ASP A 23 -6.23 2.98 4.72
CA ASP A 23 -7.20 4.00 5.14
C ASP A 23 -8.26 3.42 6.08
N ALA A 24 -8.78 2.22 5.78
CA ALA A 24 -9.86 1.59 6.54
C ALA A 24 -9.41 0.90 7.83
N VAL A 25 -8.23 0.27 7.85
CA VAL A 25 -7.83 -0.67 8.92
C VAL A 25 -6.91 -0.02 9.97
N GLY A 26 -6.29 1.12 9.67
CA GLY A 26 -5.36 1.78 10.60
C GLY A 26 -4.01 1.06 10.70
N TRP A 27 -3.22 1.33 11.76
CA TRP A 27 -1.88 0.74 11.93
C TRP A 27 -1.96 -0.66 12.56
N GLY A 28 -1.10 -1.57 12.10
CA GLY A 28 -0.85 -2.85 12.77
C GLY A 28 -0.95 -4.07 11.86
N VAL A 29 -0.99 -5.24 12.49
CA VAL A 29 -0.95 -6.57 11.83
C VAL A 29 -2.05 -6.72 10.78
N ALA A 30 -3.24 -6.17 11.01
CA ALA A 30 -4.36 -6.30 10.07
C ALA A 30 -4.12 -5.59 8.73
N ALA A 31 -3.51 -4.39 8.73
CA ALA A 31 -3.15 -3.71 7.50
C ALA A 31 -2.02 -4.45 6.77
N ALA A 32 -1.02 -4.94 7.51
CA ALA A 32 0.08 -5.70 6.93
C ALA A 32 -0.40 -7.01 6.28
N SER A 33 -1.29 -7.75 6.94
CA SER A 33 -1.91 -8.96 6.41
C SER A 33 -2.77 -8.71 5.16
N ALA A 34 -3.52 -7.61 5.14
CA ALA A 34 -4.33 -7.23 3.98
C ALA A 34 -3.44 -6.88 2.77
N ILE A 35 -2.36 -6.14 2.98
CA ILE A 35 -1.40 -5.79 1.92
C ILE A 35 -0.68 -7.04 1.44
N ALA A 36 -0.17 -7.88 2.35
CA ALA A 36 0.47 -9.14 2.00
C ALA A 36 -0.46 -10.03 1.16
N ALA A 37 -1.73 -10.17 1.54
CA ALA A 37 -2.71 -10.94 0.77
C ALA A 37 -2.94 -10.36 -0.63
N ILE A 38 -3.06 -9.03 -0.74
CA ILE A 38 -3.26 -8.33 -2.02
C ILE A 38 -2.04 -8.51 -2.93
N VAL A 39 -0.83 -8.29 -2.41
CA VAL A 39 0.40 -8.34 -3.20
C VAL A 39 0.76 -9.78 -3.59
N THR A 40 0.54 -10.75 -2.68
CA THR A 40 0.72 -12.18 -2.99
C THR A 40 -0.29 -12.66 -4.03
N ALA A 41 -1.52 -12.14 -4.04
CA ALA A 41 -2.50 -12.42 -5.09
C ALA A 41 -2.08 -11.87 -6.47
N GLY A 42 -1.22 -10.84 -6.49
CA GLY A 42 -0.56 -10.34 -7.71
C GLY A 42 0.70 -11.10 -8.13
N GLY A 43 1.08 -12.16 -7.39
CA GLY A 43 2.28 -12.97 -7.69
C GLY A 43 3.60 -12.33 -7.26
N LEU A 44 3.56 -11.28 -6.45
CA LEU A 44 4.74 -10.51 -6.05
C LEU A 44 5.20 -10.90 -4.64
N ALA A 45 6.50 -11.15 -4.51
CA ALA A 45 7.10 -11.41 -3.21
C ALA A 45 7.31 -10.09 -2.46
N VAL A 46 6.70 -9.97 -1.28
CA VAL A 46 6.84 -8.79 -0.40
C VAL A 46 7.45 -9.17 0.93
N THR A 47 8.40 -8.35 1.37
CA THR A 47 8.98 -8.47 2.71
C THR A 47 8.18 -7.64 3.71
N SER A 48 8.21 -8.01 4.99
CA SER A 48 7.55 -7.23 6.06
C SER A 48 8.01 -5.77 6.07
N ALA A 49 9.30 -5.53 5.82
CA ALA A 49 9.84 -4.17 5.76
C ALA A 49 9.22 -3.32 4.63
N MET A 50 8.95 -3.91 3.47
CA MET A 50 8.29 -3.20 2.36
C MET A 50 6.85 -2.83 2.71
N ILE A 51 6.16 -3.70 3.45
CA ILE A 51 4.80 -3.47 3.91
C ILE A 51 4.78 -2.31 4.93
N ASP A 52 5.70 -2.31 5.90
CA ASP A 52 5.80 -1.25 6.90
C ASP A 52 6.08 0.12 6.26
N VAL A 53 6.99 0.17 5.28
CA VAL A 53 7.29 1.38 4.49
C VAL A 53 6.05 1.85 3.75
N ALA A 54 5.33 0.96 3.07
CA ALA A 54 4.12 1.34 2.35
C ALA A 54 3.02 1.89 3.28
N ILE A 55 2.82 1.27 4.44
CA ILE A 55 1.87 1.76 5.44
C ILE A 55 2.26 3.17 5.91
N PHE A 56 3.55 3.39 6.22
CA PHE A 56 4.05 4.70 6.66
C PHE A 56 3.81 5.76 5.60
N THR A 57 4.21 5.48 4.37
CA THR A 57 4.16 6.45 3.29
C THR A 57 2.72 6.77 2.87
N VAL A 58 1.87 5.75 2.70
CA VAL A 58 0.45 5.97 2.39
C VAL A 58 -0.23 6.79 3.48
N LYS A 59 0.10 6.55 4.76
CA LYS A 59 -0.43 7.38 5.85
C LYS A 59 0.06 8.82 5.81
N ASP A 60 1.31 9.08 5.42
CA ASP A 60 1.79 10.45 5.21
C ASP A 60 0.95 11.18 4.15
N PHE A 61 0.72 10.52 3.01
CA PHE A 61 -0.14 11.06 1.95
C PHE A 61 -1.58 11.28 2.43
N LEU A 62 -2.17 10.33 3.14
CA LEU A 62 -3.53 10.45 3.66
C LEU A 62 -3.65 11.60 4.67
N ARG A 63 -2.66 11.80 5.56
CA ARG A 63 -2.63 12.94 6.49
C ARG A 63 -2.60 14.29 5.78
N ARG A 64 -2.08 14.33 4.56
CA ARG A 64 -2.00 15.53 3.73
C ARG A 64 -3.19 15.67 2.77
N ASN A 65 -4.21 14.81 2.87
CA ASN A 65 -5.34 14.71 1.93
C ASN A 65 -4.93 14.37 0.48
N LEU A 66 -3.81 13.67 0.31
CA LEU A 66 -3.22 13.34 -1.00
C LEU A 66 -3.51 11.88 -1.41
N LYS A 67 -4.74 11.40 -1.21
CA LYS A 67 -5.11 9.98 -1.47
C LYS A 67 -4.85 9.52 -2.91
N ALA A 68 -5.11 10.39 -3.90
CA ALA A 68 -4.80 10.08 -5.30
C ALA A 68 -3.29 9.93 -5.55
N GLN A 69 -2.47 10.73 -4.85
CA GLN A 69 -1.03 10.55 -4.85
C GLN A 69 -0.61 9.35 -4.03
N ALA A 70 -1.35 8.84 -3.05
CA ALA A 70 -0.99 7.59 -2.38
C ALA A 70 -1.18 6.36 -3.28
N VAL A 71 -2.15 6.41 -4.20
CA VAL A 71 -2.42 5.35 -5.19
C VAL A 71 -1.42 5.38 -6.36
N ALA A 72 -0.90 6.57 -6.67
CA ALA A 72 0.07 6.80 -7.74
C ALA A 72 1.53 6.88 -7.24
N TRP A 73 1.75 7.29 -5.99
CA TRP A 73 2.93 6.95 -5.19
C TRP A 73 3.05 5.47 -5.17
#